data_AF-A0A965EXL0-F1
#
_entry.id   AF-A0A965EXL0-F1
#
_cell.length_a   1.000
_cell.length_b   1.000
_cell.length_c   1.000
_cell.angle_alpha   90.00
_cell.angle_beta   90.00
_cell.angle_gamma   90.00
#
_symmetry.space_group_name_H-M   'P 1'
#
loop_
_entity.id
_entity.type
_entity.pdbx_description
1 polymer ?
#
loop_
_entity_poly.entity_id
_entity_poly.type
_entity_poly.pdbx_seq_one_letter_code
_entity_poly.pdbx_strand_id
1 'polypeptide(L)'
;ARSIQRVRAARRLRGENSTGIASYRKVGIPVLEESLERSIDLAASLESRGYGYFPNPSRYRPHIWRLRETLALAGPIYALIFLLLLPAVSGVLLAGLLLFAVITPGLIS
;
A
#
# COMPACT_ATOMS: atom_id res chain seq x y z
N ALA A 1 -13.81 -6.98 -6.46
CA ALA A 1 -13.87 -8.26 -5.69
C ALA A 1 -15.16 -9.08 -5.89
N ARG A 2 -16.33 -8.49 -6.18
CA ARG A 2 -17.60 -9.24 -6.32
C ARG A 2 -17.70 -10.18 -7.54
N SER A 3 -17.05 -9.88 -8.67
CA SER A 3 -17.13 -10.69 -9.90
C SER A 3 -16.45 -12.07 -9.76
N ILE A 4 -15.28 -12.10 -9.13
CA ILE A 4 -14.51 -13.34 -8.87
C ILE A 4 -15.29 -14.31 -7.98
N GLN A 5 -15.98 -13.79 -6.97
CA GLN A 5 -16.83 -14.59 -6.08
C GLN A 5 -18.03 -15.18 -6.81
N ARG A 6 -18.66 -14.45 -7.74
CA ARG A 6 -19.77 -14.97 -8.55
C ARG A 6 -19.34 -16.08 -9.50
N VAL A 7 -18.20 -15.93 -10.18
CA VAL A 7 -17.66 -16.95 -11.08
C VAL A 7 -17.24 -18.21 -10.31
N ARG A 8 -16.63 -18.07 -9.13
CA ARG A 8 -16.29 -19.21 -8.27
C ARG A 8 -17.54 -19.91 -7.72
N ALA A 9 -18.58 -19.17 -7.31
CA ALA A 9 -19.83 -19.74 -6.83
C ALA A 9 -20.59 -20.50 -7.93
N ALA A 10 -20.67 -19.95 -9.15
CA ALA A 10 -21.31 -20.61 -10.29
C ALA A 10 -20.59 -21.90 -10.72
N ARG A 11 -19.25 -21.97 -10.58
CA ARG A 11 -18.47 -23.18 -10.89
C ARG A 11 -18.56 -24.25 -9.80
N ARG A 12 -18.64 -23.87 -8.52
CA ARG A 12 -18.84 -24.82 -7.40
C ARG A 12 -20.18 -25.55 -7.51
N LEU A 13 -21.21 -24.90 -8.05
CA LEU A 13 -22.52 -25.50 -8.29
C LEU A 13 -22.56 -26.48 -9.48
N ARG A 14 -21.54 -26.50 -10.35
CA ARG A 14 -21.44 -27.40 -11.53
C ARG A 14 -20.53 -28.61 -11.33
N GLY A 15 -20.00 -28.82 -10.12
CA GLY A 15 -19.23 -30.03 -9.77
C GLY A 15 -17.83 -30.14 -10.42
N GLU A 16 -17.29 -29.07 -11.02
CA GLU A 16 -15.93 -29.10 -11.56
C GLU A 16 -14.89 -28.94 -10.43
N ASN A 17 -14.36 -30.06 -9.94
CA ASN A 17 -13.15 -30.09 -9.09
C ASN A 17 -11.94 -29.63 -9.92
N SER A 18 -11.68 -28.33 -9.90
CA SER A 18 -10.67 -27.72 -10.75
C SER A 18 -9.28 -27.78 -10.09
N THR A 19 -8.63 -28.95 -10.15
CA THR A 19 -7.25 -29.15 -9.68
C THR A 19 -6.28 -29.17 -10.86
N GLY A 20 -5.38 -28.18 -10.96
CA GLY A 20 -4.27 -28.18 -11.92
C GLY A 20 -4.11 -26.91 -12.77
N ILE A 21 -2.98 -26.81 -13.49
CA ILE A 21 -2.55 -25.65 -14.29
C ILE A 21 -3.52 -25.35 -15.45
N ALA A 22 -4.20 -26.37 -15.99
CA ALA A 22 -5.21 -26.22 -17.04
C ALA A 22 -6.47 -25.45 -16.57
N SER A 23 -6.82 -25.54 -15.28
CA SER A 23 -7.93 -24.77 -14.70
C SER A 23 -7.67 -23.27 -14.73
N TYR A 24 -6.41 -22.86 -14.51
CA TYR A 24 -6.01 -21.46 -14.52
C TYR A 24 -6.18 -20.81 -15.89
N ARG A 25 -5.99 -21.53 -17.00
CA ARG A 25 -6.31 -20.98 -18.34
C ARG A 25 -7.82 -20.76 -18.52
N LYS A 26 -8.65 -21.70 -18.05
CA LYS A 26 -10.12 -21.63 -18.14
C LYS A 26 -10.74 -20.57 -17.23
N VAL A 27 -10.03 -20.11 -16.19
CA VAL A 27 -10.49 -19.02 -15.30
C VAL A 27 -9.79 -17.70 -15.62
N GLY A 28 -8.50 -17.75 -15.95
CA GLY A 28 -7.65 -16.58 -16.16
C GLY A 28 -8.00 -15.83 -17.44
N ILE A 29 -8.12 -16.53 -18.58
CA ILE A 29 -8.45 -15.90 -19.88
C ILE A 29 -9.73 -15.05 -19.79
N PRO A 30 -10.89 -15.56 -19.34
CA PRO A 30 -12.11 -14.76 -19.29
C PRO A 30 -12.04 -13.62 -18.25
N VAL A 31 -11.26 -13.76 -17.17
CA VAL A 31 -11.07 -12.67 -16.19
C VAL A 31 -10.20 -11.57 -16.78
N LEU A 32 -9.20 -11.91 -17.58
CA LEU A 32 -8.36 -10.95 -18.27
C LEU A 32 -9.14 -10.21 -19.34
N GLU A 33 -9.91 -10.90 -20.17
CA GLU A 33 -10.79 -10.31 -21.19
C GLU A 33 -11.73 -9.26 -20.57
N GLU A 34 -12.45 -9.64 -19.52
CA GLU A 34 -13.35 -8.76 -18.78
C GLU A 34 -12.62 -7.59 -18.07
N SER A 35 -11.37 -7.78 -17.64
CA SER A 35 -10.59 -6.70 -17.01
C SER A 35 -9.99 -5.76 -18.06
N LEU A 36 -9.64 -6.29 -19.23
CA LEU A 36 -9.13 -5.54 -20.37
C LEU A 36 -10.22 -4.65 -20.95
N GLU A 37 -11.41 -5.19 -21.21
CA GLU A 37 -12.57 -4.41 -21.67
C GLU A 37 -12.85 -3.24 -20.72
N ARG A 38 -12.96 -3.50 -19.41
CA ARG A 38 -13.11 -2.44 -18.40
C ARG A 38 -11.96 -1.44 -18.36
N SER A 39 -10.73 -1.87 -18.60
CA SER A 39 -9.58 -0.96 -18.65
C SER A 39 -9.61 -0.05 -19.88
N ILE A 40 -10.09 -0.57 -21.02
CA ILE A 40 -10.27 0.19 -22.27
C ILE A 40 -11.38 1.22 -22.09
N ASP A 41 -12.53 0.82 -21.54
CA ASP A 41 -13.62 1.74 -21.25
C ASP A 41 -13.20 2.85 -20.28
N LEU A 42 -12.47 2.48 -19.22
CA LEU A 42 -11.90 3.45 -18.29
C LEU A 42 -10.92 4.39 -19.00
N ALA A 43 -10.02 3.87 -19.83
CA ALA A 43 -9.06 4.67 -20.57
C ALA A 43 -9.76 5.66 -21.51
N ALA A 44 -10.77 5.23 -22.26
CA ALA A 44 -11.58 6.10 -23.10
C ALA A 44 -12.27 7.21 -22.29
N SER A 45 -12.78 6.89 -21.09
CA SER A 45 -13.36 7.89 -20.18
C SER A 45 -12.33 8.87 -19.59
N LEU A 46 -11.08 8.45 -19.46
CA LEU A 46 -9.97 9.30 -19.00
C LEU A 46 -9.52 10.23 -20.13
N GLU A 47 -9.41 9.71 -21.35
CA GLU A 47 -9.08 10.50 -22.55
C GLU A 47 -10.13 11.58 -22.82
N SER A 48 -11.43 11.26 -22.71
CA SER A 48 -12.50 12.25 -22.91
C SER A 48 -12.50 13.39 -21.87
N ARG A 49 -11.93 13.14 -20.68
CA ARG A 49 -11.74 14.14 -19.62
C ARG A 49 -10.41 14.90 -19.76
N GLY A 50 -9.57 14.55 -20.74
CA GLY A 50 -8.27 15.17 -20.98
C GLY A 50 -7.15 14.69 -20.06
N TYR A 51 -7.31 13.54 -19.38
CA TYR A 51 -6.20 12.96 -18.62
C TYR A 51 -5.06 12.54 -19.57
N GLY A 52 -3.82 12.88 -19.24
CA GLY A 52 -2.63 12.60 -20.06
C GLY A 52 -2.19 13.76 -20.97
N TYR A 53 -3.02 14.79 -21.15
CA TYR A 53 -2.66 15.98 -21.93
C TYR A 53 -1.76 16.96 -21.15
N PHE A 54 -1.91 17.02 -19.82
CA PHE A 54 -1.19 17.97 -18.97
C PHE A 54 0.02 17.31 -18.27
N PRO A 55 1.23 17.90 -18.36
CA PRO A 55 2.42 17.36 -17.70
C PRO A 55 2.37 17.50 -16.16
N ASN A 56 1.61 18.46 -15.64
CA ASN A 56 1.46 18.71 -14.20
C ASN A 56 -0.02 18.74 -13.79
N PRO A 57 -0.66 17.58 -13.59
CA PRO A 57 -2.04 17.53 -13.12
C PRO A 57 -2.16 18.02 -11.68
N SER A 58 -3.22 18.77 -11.38
CA SER A 58 -3.55 19.18 -10.01
C SER A 58 -4.04 17.98 -9.20
N ARG A 59 -3.67 17.92 -7.91
CA ARG A 59 -4.14 16.86 -6.99
C ARG A 59 -5.37 17.36 -6.24
N TYR A 60 -6.51 16.69 -6.44
CA TYR A 60 -7.78 17.06 -5.78
C TYR A 60 -7.72 16.90 -4.24
N ARG A 61 -7.01 15.89 -3.74
CA ARG A 61 -6.83 15.65 -2.31
C ARG A 61 -5.33 15.59 -1.97
N PRO A 62 -4.66 16.74 -1.78
CA PRO A 62 -3.29 16.73 -1.34
C PRO A 62 -3.21 16.10 0.05
N HIS A 63 -2.28 15.17 0.24
CA HIS A 63 -1.94 14.67 1.56
C HIS A 63 -1.11 15.74 2.26
N ILE A 64 -1.65 16.32 3.31
CA ILE A 64 -0.98 17.37 4.08
C ILE A 64 -0.16 16.66 5.15
N TRP A 65 1.15 16.85 5.10
CA TRP A 65 2.07 16.34 6.10
C TRP A 65 1.66 16.81 7.49
N ARG A 66 1.44 15.88 8.42
CA ARG A 66 1.02 16.20 9.78
C ARG A 66 2.19 16.11 10.75
N LEU A 67 2.12 16.88 11.83
CA LEU A 67 3.10 16.79 12.94
C LEU A 67 3.19 15.37 13.53
N ARG A 68 2.13 14.58 13.42
CA ARG A 68 2.12 13.16 13.81
C ARG A 68 3.08 12.32 12.97
N GLU A 69 3.22 12.64 11.69
CA GLU A 69 4.10 11.93 10.75
C GLU A 69 5.57 12.31 10.97
N THR A 70 5.87 13.59 11.25
CA THR A 70 7.22 13.99 11.70
C THR A 70 7.58 13.28 12.99
N LEU A 71 6.64 13.20 13.95
CA LEU A 71 6.91 12.60 15.25
C LEU A 71 7.07 11.08 15.15
N ALA A 72 6.29 10.42 14.31
CA ALA A 72 6.42 8.99 14.02
C ALA A 72 7.77 8.66 13.35
N LEU A 73 8.31 9.56 12.53
CA LEU A 73 9.61 9.38 11.87
C LEU A 73 10.81 9.75 12.76
N ALA A 74 10.64 10.63 13.75
CA ALA A 74 11.71 11.00 14.67
C ALA A 74 12.25 9.78 15.46
N GLY A 75 11.35 8.93 15.95
CA GLY A 75 11.71 7.72 16.71
C GLY A 75 12.75 6.81 16.03
N PRO A 76 12.48 6.28 14.81
CA PRO A 76 13.44 5.42 14.11
C PRO A 76 14.74 6.14 13.73
N ILE A 77 14.70 7.45 13.45
CA ILE A 77 15.91 8.23 13.16
C ILE A 77 16.80 8.31 14.41
N TYR A 78 16.23 8.58 15.59
CA TYR A 78 16.98 8.58 16.85
C TYR A 78 17.52 7.19 17.20
N ALA A 79 16.75 6.13 16.96
CA ALA A 79 17.21 4.76 17.17
C ALA A 79 18.40 4.38 16.26
N LEU A 80 18.41 4.83 15.01
CA LEU A 80 19.52 4.64 14.08
C LEU A 80 20.78 5.42 14.53
N ILE A 81 20.62 6.68 14.94
CA ILE A 81 21.73 7.51 15.44
C ILE A 81 22.30 6.92 16.74
N PHE A 82 21.42 6.43 17.62
CA PHE A 82 21.81 5.70 18.83
C PHE A 82 22.63 4.46 18.49
N LEU A 83 22.17 3.64 17.52
CA LEU A 83 22.87 2.45 17.04
C LEU A 83 24.30 2.77 16.56
N LEU A 84 24.46 3.90 15.88
CA LEU A 84 25.74 4.34 15.31
C LEU A 84 26.72 4.87 16.38
N LEU A 85 26.23 5.42 17.49
CA LEU A 85 27.04 5.98 18.58
C LEU A 85 27.46 4.94 19.65
N LEU A 86 26.97 3.69 19.58
CA LEU A 86 27.28 2.61 20.54
C LEU A 86 28.77 2.41 20.87
N PRO A 87 29.74 2.55 19.94
CA PRO A 87 31.13 2.27 20.28
C PRO A 87 31.87 3.45 20.97
N ALA A 88 31.23 4.61 21.16
CA ALA A 88 31.95 5.86 21.48
C ALA A 88 31.57 6.58 22.79
N VAL A 89 30.52 6.20 23.52
CA VAL A 89 30.00 7.01 24.66
C VAL A 89 29.64 6.16 25.89
N SER A 90 29.97 6.67 27.10
CA SER A 90 29.70 6.06 28.40
C SER A 90 28.19 5.87 28.68
N GLY A 91 27.82 4.72 29.25
CA GLY A 91 26.44 4.21 29.33
C GLY A 91 25.40 5.05 30.07
N VAL A 92 25.79 6.14 30.72
CA VAL A 92 24.90 7.03 31.50
C VAL A 92 24.16 8.03 30.59
N LEU A 93 24.80 8.51 29.53
CA LEU A 93 24.13 9.37 28.54
C LEU A 93 23.14 8.58 27.66
N LEU A 94 23.33 7.26 27.56
CA LEU A 94 22.46 6.35 26.80
C LEU A 94 21.08 6.19 27.46
N ALA A 95 21.02 6.10 28.79
CA ALA A 95 19.76 5.93 29.52
C ALA A 95 18.84 7.16 29.44
N GLY A 96 19.42 8.37 29.45
CA GLY A 96 18.66 9.62 29.36
C GLY A 96 18.01 9.84 27.99
N LEU A 97 18.70 9.45 26.90
CA LEU A 97 18.23 9.66 25.53
C LEU A 97 17.19 8.60 25.11
N LEU A 98 17.33 7.36 25.61
CA LEU A 98 16.35 6.29 25.42
C LEU A 98 15.00 6.63 26.05
N LEU A 99 15.01 7.22 27.26
CA LEU A 99 13.78 7.70 27.91
C LEU A 99 13.09 8.79 27.08
N PHE A 100 13.83 9.71 26.48
CA PHE A 100 13.26 10.77 25.64
C PHE A 100 12.66 10.23 24.32
N ALA A 101 13.31 9.22 23.73
CA ALA A 101 12.86 8.55 22.51
C ALA A 101 11.62 7.67 22.73
N VAL A 102 11.43 7.11 23.93
CA VAL A 102 10.24 6.30 24.29
C VAL A 102 9.04 7.17 24.65
N ILE A 103 9.25 8.36 25.22
CA ILE A 103 8.16 9.27 25.63
C ILE A 103 7.49 9.95 24.43
N THR A 104 8.21 10.20 23.33
CA THR A 104 7.68 10.95 22.17
C THR A 104 6.58 10.24 21.37
N PRO A 105 6.61 8.91 21.11
CA PRO A 105 5.50 8.24 20.43
C PRO A 105 4.29 7.95 21.34
N GLY A 106 4.44 7.99 22.68
CA GLY A 106 3.38 7.65 23.63
C GLY A 106 2.32 8.75 23.84
N LEU A 107 2.59 9.99 23.42
CA LEU A 107 1.69 11.12 23.69
C LEU A 107 0.54 11.26 22.68
N ILE A 108 0.49 10.37 21.68
CA ILE A 108 -0.45 10.47 20.55
C ILE A 108 -1.05 9.08 20.25
N SER A 109 -1.63 8.45 21.27
CA SER A 109 -2.71 7.46 21.09
C SER A 109 -4.05 8.14 21.34
#